data_AF-A0A2V7TSZ7-F1
#
_entry.id   AF-A0A2V7TSZ7-F1
#
_cell.length_a   1.000
_cell.length_b   1.000
_cell.length_c   1.000
_cell.angle_alpha   90.00
_cell.angle_beta   90.00
_cell.angle_gamma   90.00
#
_symmetry.space_group_name_H-M   'P 1'
#
loop_
_entity.id
_entity.type
_entity.pdbx_description
1 polymer ?
#
loop_
_entity_poly.entity_id
_entity_poly.type
_entity_poly.pdbx_seq_one_letter_code
_entity_poly.pdbx_strand_id
1 'polypeptide(L)'
;MTRREALRVGSLSGAALLLDVAWSGQVAAAPAASFRPNAWLRVGADGSVAITVGKSELGQGVRTSLPMLVAEELEVDLAAVDLVQAVPGPEFKRLRTGGSGSVYGSYAALRKAGAAAREMLVSAAAAQWGVDTSGCRAINASVIHGATGRRLSYAALADAASKLPVPDNPRVKDAKDLLLVGRPTRRLDGPRIVTGRAVYGLDTRVPGMRQAVVARPPVLGGSVVRWDATRARAVPGVRDVVQVPSGIAVVADDTWAALQGRDALDVTWNDGPHAGFDSVAFRRRLAEAAQGPGRLSRREGAGLA
;
A
#
# COMPACT_ATOMS: atom_id res chain seq x y z
N MET A 1 58.74 -4.89 2.71
CA MET A 1 58.02 -6.13 2.33
C MET A 1 56.55 -5.89 2.56
N THR A 2 55.74 -5.95 1.51
CA THR A 2 54.36 -5.43 1.47
C THR A 2 53.32 -6.52 1.72
N ARG A 3 52.10 -6.12 2.13
CA ARG A 3 50.93 -6.96 2.51
C ARG A 3 50.56 -8.12 1.55
N ARG A 4 51.15 -8.17 0.35
CA ARG A 4 50.89 -9.20 -0.67
C ARG A 4 51.69 -10.49 -0.47
N GLU A 5 52.73 -10.49 0.35
CA GLU A 5 53.56 -11.67 0.62
C GLU A 5 53.06 -12.50 1.82
N ALA A 6 52.27 -11.92 2.72
CA ALA A 6 51.73 -12.60 3.90
C ALA A 6 50.57 -13.58 3.61
N LEU A 7 50.04 -13.59 2.38
CA LEU A 7 48.90 -14.41 1.95
C LEU A 7 49.29 -15.69 1.18
N ARG A 8 50.60 -16.02 1.10
CA ARG A 8 51.08 -17.20 0.35
C ARG A 8 51.69 -18.33 1.19
N VAL A 9 51.67 -18.25 2.52
CA VAL A 9 52.19 -19.34 3.37
C VAL A 9 51.17 -19.67 4.46
N GLY A 10 50.56 -20.85 4.39
CA GLY A 10 49.75 -21.35 5.49
C GLY A 10 48.69 -22.39 5.10
N SER A 11 49.10 -23.50 4.48
CA SER A 11 48.30 -24.72 4.46
C SER A 11 48.81 -25.69 5.54
N LEU A 12 47.85 -26.21 6.32
CA LEU A 12 47.82 -27.47 7.09
C LEU A 12 48.11 -27.44 8.61
N SER A 13 47.05 -27.86 9.32
CA SER A 13 47.03 -28.65 10.57
C SER A 13 47.18 -27.91 11.90
N GLY A 14 46.05 -27.70 12.57
CA GLY A 14 46.00 -27.36 14.00
C GLY A 14 44.59 -27.02 14.45
N ALA A 15 43.91 -27.97 15.09
CA ALA A 15 42.67 -27.72 15.79
C ALA A 15 42.90 -26.70 16.92
N ALA A 16 42.35 -25.50 16.77
CA ALA A 16 42.25 -24.52 17.83
C ALA A 16 40.87 -23.87 17.75
N LEU A 17 40.15 -23.91 18.89
CA LEU A 17 38.89 -23.23 19.09
C LEU A 17 38.99 -21.77 18.60
N LEU A 18 38.16 -21.41 17.63
CA LEU A 18 37.88 -20.01 17.35
C LEU A 18 36.57 -19.64 18.03
N LEU A 19 36.74 -18.84 19.07
CA LEU A 19 35.74 -18.07 19.77
C LEU A 19 34.78 -17.38 18.79
N ASP A 20 33.50 -17.51 19.10
CA ASP A 20 32.37 -16.79 18.51
C ASP A 20 32.68 -15.30 18.33
N VAL A 21 32.83 -14.87 17.08
CA VAL A 21 32.46 -13.52 16.68
C VAL A 21 31.09 -13.65 16.04
N ALA A 22 30.06 -13.45 16.87
CA ALA A 22 28.69 -13.31 16.44
C ALA A 22 28.57 -12.06 15.55
N TRP A 23 28.86 -12.22 14.26
CA TRP A 23 28.35 -11.32 13.26
C TRP A 23 26.87 -11.67 13.11
N SER A 24 26.00 -10.81 13.63
CA SER A 24 24.54 -10.90 13.51
C SER A 24 24.09 -10.64 12.06
N GLY A 25 24.66 -11.38 11.11
CA GLY A 25 24.06 -11.59 9.80
C GLY A 25 23.05 -12.72 9.99
N GLN A 26 21.78 -12.36 10.11
CA GLN A 26 20.71 -13.32 9.90
C GLN A 26 20.94 -13.94 8.52
N VAL A 27 21.48 -15.16 8.49
CA VAL A 27 21.42 -16.00 7.30
C VAL A 27 19.93 -16.24 7.10
N ALA A 28 19.33 -15.52 6.17
CA ALA A 28 17.95 -15.73 5.80
C ALA A 28 17.84 -17.20 5.39
N ALA A 29 17.17 -18.00 6.23
CA ALA A 29 16.73 -19.32 5.84
C ALA A 29 16.03 -19.20 4.48
N ALA A 30 16.28 -20.16 3.58
CA ALA A 30 15.54 -20.25 2.32
C ALA A 30 14.06 -20.02 2.62
N PRO A 31 13.36 -19.14 1.89
CA PRO A 31 12.00 -18.76 2.25
C PRO A 31 11.17 -20.05 2.34
N ALA A 32 10.66 -20.34 3.53
CA ALA A 32 9.76 -21.45 3.73
C ALA A 32 8.63 -21.32 2.70
N ALA A 33 8.26 -22.44 2.06
CA ALA A 33 7.26 -22.46 1.00
C ALA A 33 6.02 -21.65 1.44
N SER A 34 5.65 -20.64 0.66
CA SER A 34 4.52 -19.76 0.97
C SER A 34 3.44 -19.92 -0.08
N PHE A 35 2.19 -20.08 0.36
CA PHE A 35 1.05 -20.14 -0.53
C PHE A 35 0.66 -18.72 -0.98
N ARG A 36 0.77 -18.45 -2.29
CA ARG A 36 0.49 -17.13 -2.89
C ARG A 36 -0.35 -17.30 -4.16
N PRO A 37 -1.67 -17.52 -4.03
CA PRO A 37 -2.54 -17.78 -5.18
C PRO A 37 -2.82 -16.52 -6.02
N ASN A 38 -2.48 -15.34 -5.53
CA ASN A 38 -2.63 -14.06 -6.22
C ASN A 38 -1.76 -12.97 -5.56
N ALA A 39 -1.77 -11.77 -6.13
CA ALA A 39 -0.99 -10.64 -5.63
C ALA A 39 -1.44 -10.09 -4.26
N TRP A 40 -2.69 -10.34 -3.86
CA TRP A 40 -3.27 -9.75 -2.64
C TRP A 40 -3.08 -10.60 -1.39
N LEU A 41 -2.84 -11.90 -1.52
CA LEU A 41 -2.85 -12.83 -0.40
C LEU A 41 -1.59 -13.70 -0.37
N ARG A 42 -1.03 -13.85 0.83
CA ARG A 42 -0.01 -14.85 1.14
C ARG A 42 -0.37 -15.56 2.45
N VAL A 43 -0.23 -16.88 2.47
CA VAL A 43 -0.18 -17.67 3.71
C VAL A 43 1.23 -18.24 3.86
N GLY A 44 1.90 -17.91 4.97
CA GLY A 44 3.21 -18.44 5.31
C GLY A 44 3.13 -19.86 5.89
N ALA A 45 4.24 -20.60 5.83
CA ALA A 45 4.38 -21.90 6.48
C ALA A 45 4.31 -21.81 8.02
N ASP A 46 4.48 -20.61 8.58
CA ASP A 46 4.29 -20.28 10.00
C ASP A 46 2.82 -19.97 10.36
N GLY A 47 1.93 -19.97 9.37
CA GLY A 47 0.51 -19.61 9.54
C GLY A 47 0.22 -18.13 9.44
N SER A 48 1.22 -17.28 9.18
CA SER A 48 1.00 -15.85 8.92
C SER A 48 0.09 -15.66 7.71
N VAL A 49 -0.92 -14.80 7.83
CA VAL A 49 -1.83 -14.45 6.73
C VAL A 49 -1.62 -12.99 6.39
N ALA A 50 -0.89 -12.74 5.30
CA ALA A 50 -0.61 -11.38 4.84
C ALA A 50 -1.57 -10.98 3.72
N ILE A 51 -2.23 -9.83 3.90
CA ILE A 51 -3.10 -9.23 2.88
C ILE A 51 -2.50 -7.90 2.41
N THR A 52 -2.21 -7.83 1.12
CA THR A 52 -1.58 -6.69 0.46
C THR A 52 -2.61 -5.71 -0.07
N VAL A 53 -2.50 -4.45 0.35
CA VAL A 53 -3.39 -3.36 -0.02
C VAL A 53 -2.75 -2.49 -1.09
N GLY A 54 -3.34 -2.52 -2.29
CA GLY A 54 -2.95 -1.72 -3.44
C GLY A 54 -3.50 -0.29 -3.47
N LYS A 55 -4.00 0.24 -2.34
CA LYS A 55 -4.63 1.56 -2.25
C LYS A 55 -3.97 2.40 -1.15
N SER A 56 -3.97 3.71 -1.33
CA SER A 56 -3.48 4.66 -0.33
C SER A 56 -4.57 4.97 0.69
N GLU A 57 -4.23 4.97 1.97
CA GLU A 57 -5.17 5.37 3.03
C GLU A 57 -5.33 6.88 3.05
N LEU A 58 -6.53 7.36 2.72
CA LEU A 58 -6.90 8.78 2.67
C LEU A 58 -8.21 9.06 3.45
N GLY A 59 -8.51 8.26 4.47
CA GLY A 59 -9.67 8.43 5.36
C GLY A 59 -10.84 7.47 5.11
N GLN A 60 -10.77 6.64 4.07
CA GLN A 60 -11.80 5.64 3.74
C GLN A 60 -11.69 4.35 4.58
N GLY A 61 -10.60 4.17 5.33
CA GLY A 61 -10.34 2.92 6.07
C GLY A 61 -10.03 1.74 5.15
N VAL A 62 -9.48 1.99 3.95
CA VAL A 62 -9.14 0.98 2.94
C VAL A 62 -8.09 -0.02 3.44
N ARG A 63 -7.26 0.40 4.38
CA ARG A 63 -6.30 -0.47 5.07
C ARG A 63 -6.96 -1.48 6.02
N THR A 64 -8.27 -1.39 6.25
CA THR A 64 -9.06 -2.38 7.00
C THR A 64 -10.13 -3.01 6.12
N SER A 65 -10.88 -2.19 5.36
CA SER A 65 -12.02 -2.69 4.57
C SER A 65 -11.60 -3.55 3.38
N LEU A 66 -10.43 -3.33 2.76
CA LEU A 66 -9.97 -4.19 1.67
C LEU A 66 -9.45 -5.55 2.17
N PRO A 67 -8.62 -5.62 3.24
CA PRO A 67 -8.30 -6.90 3.86
C PRO A 67 -9.53 -7.65 4.38
N MET A 68 -10.52 -6.95 4.92
CA MET A 68 -11.78 -7.56 5.38
C MET A 68 -12.49 -8.37 4.30
N LEU A 69 -12.48 -7.91 3.05
CA LEU A 69 -13.10 -8.63 1.92
C LEU A 69 -12.40 -9.97 1.63
N VAL A 70 -11.07 -9.98 1.72
CA VAL A 70 -10.27 -11.20 1.52
C VAL A 70 -10.41 -12.12 2.73
N ALA A 71 -10.34 -11.57 3.95
CA ALA A 71 -10.44 -12.32 5.20
C ALA A 71 -11.80 -13.01 5.38
N GLU A 72 -12.88 -12.32 5.00
CA GLU A 72 -14.25 -12.86 5.00
C GLU A 72 -14.36 -14.14 4.17
N GLU A 73 -13.80 -14.11 2.97
CA GLU A 73 -13.83 -15.25 2.08
C GLU A 73 -12.82 -16.32 2.48
N LEU A 74 -11.68 -15.92 3.04
CA LEU A 74 -10.63 -16.84 3.46
C LEU A 74 -10.95 -17.52 4.80
N GLU A 75 -12.01 -17.13 5.51
CA GLU A 75 -12.39 -17.66 6.84
C GLU A 75 -11.26 -17.49 7.87
N VAL A 76 -10.69 -16.28 7.94
CA VAL A 76 -9.65 -15.91 8.90
C VAL A 76 -10.10 -14.73 9.76
N ASP A 77 -9.63 -14.70 11.01
CA ASP A 77 -9.84 -13.54 11.87
C ASP A 77 -9.11 -12.33 11.28
N LEU A 78 -9.85 -11.24 11.06
CA LEU A 78 -9.29 -10.00 10.55
C LEU A 78 -8.18 -9.46 11.47
N ALA A 79 -8.32 -9.62 12.79
CA ALA A 79 -7.33 -9.14 13.75
C ALA A 79 -5.97 -9.89 13.65
N ALA A 80 -5.96 -11.09 13.07
CA ALA A 80 -4.76 -11.89 12.84
C ALA A 80 -4.11 -11.63 11.47
N VAL A 81 -4.67 -10.72 10.65
CA VAL A 81 -4.13 -10.39 9.32
C VAL A 81 -2.93 -9.46 9.44
N ASP A 82 -1.84 -9.86 8.81
CA ASP A 82 -0.69 -8.99 8.55
C ASP A 82 -1.01 -8.05 7.38
N LEU A 83 -1.33 -6.81 7.71
CA LEU A 83 -1.59 -5.77 6.72
C LEU A 83 -0.29 -5.32 6.02
N VAL A 84 -0.21 -5.55 4.71
CA VAL A 84 0.94 -5.14 3.87
C VAL A 84 0.52 -4.01 2.93
N GLN A 85 1.32 -2.95 2.84
CA GLN A 85 1.14 -1.93 1.79
C GLN A 85 1.83 -2.40 0.52
N ALA A 86 1.11 -2.39 -0.61
CA ALA A 86 1.71 -2.71 -1.90
C ALA A 86 2.79 -1.70 -2.28
N VAL A 87 3.85 -2.18 -2.92
CA VAL A 87 4.86 -1.35 -3.60
C VAL A 87 4.57 -1.30 -5.10
N PRO A 88 4.92 -0.20 -5.79
CA PRO A 88 4.73 -0.12 -7.24
C PRO A 88 5.48 -1.26 -7.95
N GLY A 89 4.80 -1.97 -8.84
CA GLY A 89 5.37 -3.09 -9.56
C GLY A 89 4.42 -3.70 -10.59
N PRO A 90 4.81 -4.81 -11.25
CA PRO A 90 4.00 -5.45 -12.28
C PRO A 90 2.59 -5.84 -11.81
N GLU A 91 2.48 -6.34 -10.58
CA GLU A 91 1.21 -6.72 -9.94
C GLU A 91 0.39 -5.51 -9.48
N PHE A 92 1.06 -4.43 -9.08
CA PHE A 92 0.44 -3.22 -8.52
C PHE A 92 0.90 -1.97 -9.27
N LYS A 93 0.45 -1.82 -10.52
CA LYS A 93 0.84 -0.69 -11.40
C LYS A 93 0.28 0.66 -10.95
N ARG A 94 -0.85 0.67 -10.22
CA ARG A 94 -1.55 1.90 -9.80
C ARG A 94 -1.95 1.81 -8.33
N LEU A 95 -1.28 2.58 -7.49
CA LEU A 95 -1.51 2.63 -6.03
C LEU A 95 -2.39 3.82 -5.59
N ARG A 96 -3.33 4.24 -6.45
CA ARG A 96 -4.11 5.47 -6.27
C ARG A 96 -5.44 5.21 -5.57
N THR A 97 -5.82 6.13 -4.69
CA THR A 97 -7.16 6.26 -4.12
C THR A 97 -7.82 7.53 -4.65
N GLY A 98 -9.12 7.49 -4.97
CA GLY A 98 -9.86 8.66 -5.45
C GLY A 98 -11.35 8.37 -5.68
N GLY A 99 -12.16 9.42 -5.70
CA GLY A 99 -13.61 9.35 -6.00
C GLY A 99 -14.43 8.46 -5.07
N SER A 100 -13.97 8.21 -3.84
CA SER A 100 -14.58 7.26 -2.89
C SER A 100 -14.82 5.84 -3.44
N GLY A 101 -14.15 5.47 -4.54
CA GLY A 101 -14.42 4.24 -5.28
C GLY A 101 -13.57 3.04 -4.86
N SER A 102 -12.83 3.11 -3.74
CA SER A 102 -11.82 2.10 -3.41
C SER A 102 -12.42 0.74 -3.11
N VAL A 103 -13.42 0.68 -2.21
CA VAL A 103 -14.13 -0.56 -1.87
C VAL A 103 -14.96 -1.00 -3.08
N TYR A 104 -15.79 -0.10 -3.62
CA TYR A 104 -16.63 -0.38 -4.79
C TYR A 104 -15.86 -1.03 -5.94
N GLY A 105 -14.74 -0.42 -6.36
CA GLY A 105 -13.94 -0.92 -7.49
C GLY A 105 -13.09 -2.14 -7.17
N SER A 106 -12.93 -2.53 -5.91
CA SER A 106 -12.12 -3.70 -5.51
C SER A 106 -12.97 -4.85 -4.97
N TYR A 107 -14.27 -4.63 -4.73
CA TYR A 107 -15.15 -5.53 -3.99
C TYR A 107 -15.16 -6.95 -4.59
N ALA A 108 -15.52 -7.05 -5.86
CA ALA A 108 -15.63 -8.35 -6.54
C ALA A 108 -14.28 -9.07 -6.65
N ALA A 109 -13.22 -8.34 -7.03
CA ALA A 109 -11.90 -8.92 -7.24
C ALA A 109 -11.29 -9.48 -5.95
N LEU A 110 -11.37 -8.73 -4.85
CA LEU A 110 -10.81 -9.17 -3.56
C LEU A 110 -11.60 -10.32 -2.95
N ARG A 111 -12.94 -10.33 -3.09
CA ARG A 111 -13.75 -11.47 -2.65
C ARG A 111 -13.41 -12.73 -3.46
N LYS A 112 -13.30 -12.62 -4.79
CA LYS A 112 -12.85 -13.75 -5.62
C LYS A 112 -11.45 -14.24 -5.22
N ALA A 113 -10.52 -13.33 -4.94
CA ALA A 113 -9.17 -13.67 -4.51
C ALA A 113 -9.14 -14.49 -3.20
N GLY A 114 -9.94 -14.09 -2.20
CA GLY A 114 -10.08 -14.86 -0.95
C GLY A 114 -10.79 -16.20 -1.15
N ALA A 115 -11.84 -16.24 -1.99
CA ALA A 115 -12.61 -17.45 -2.26
C ALA A 115 -11.79 -18.50 -3.02
N ALA A 116 -11.01 -18.09 -4.04
CA ALA A 116 -10.09 -18.97 -4.75
C ALA A 116 -9.07 -19.61 -3.80
N ALA A 117 -8.48 -18.81 -2.92
CA ALA A 117 -7.53 -19.30 -1.94
C ALA A 117 -8.18 -20.30 -0.96
N ARG A 118 -9.40 -20.02 -0.48
CA ARG A 118 -10.18 -20.94 0.35
C ARG A 118 -10.43 -22.27 -0.35
N GLU A 119 -10.86 -22.25 -1.61
CA GLU A 119 -11.12 -23.46 -2.40
C GLU A 119 -9.87 -24.32 -2.60
N MET A 120 -8.72 -23.69 -2.87
CA MET A 120 -7.43 -24.39 -3.00
C MET A 120 -7.02 -25.05 -1.67
N LEU A 121 -7.19 -24.35 -0.53
CA LEU A 121 -6.88 -24.89 0.79
C LEU A 121 -7.82 -26.06 1.15
N VAL A 122 -9.12 -25.94 0.86
CA VAL A 122 -10.09 -27.03 1.05
C VAL A 122 -9.76 -28.24 0.18
N SER A 123 -9.39 -28.01 -1.08
CA SER A 123 -9.00 -29.07 -2.02
C SER A 123 -7.74 -29.80 -1.56
N ALA A 124 -6.73 -29.06 -1.09
CA ALA A 124 -5.51 -29.65 -0.55
C ALA A 124 -5.79 -30.54 0.68
N ALA A 125 -6.64 -30.08 1.60
CA ALA A 125 -7.02 -30.86 2.78
C ALA A 125 -7.81 -32.13 2.41
N ALA A 126 -8.80 -31.98 1.53
CA ALA A 126 -9.62 -33.09 1.05
C ALA A 126 -8.77 -34.18 0.37
N ALA A 127 -7.83 -33.77 -0.49
CA ALA A 127 -6.87 -34.66 -1.13
C ALA A 127 -5.97 -35.39 -0.13
N GLN A 128 -5.41 -34.68 0.87
CA GLN A 128 -4.59 -35.29 1.92
C GLN A 128 -5.37 -36.32 2.76
N TRP A 129 -6.67 -36.10 2.90
CA TRP A 129 -7.57 -36.94 3.69
C TRP A 129 -8.23 -38.06 2.92
N GLY A 130 -8.14 -38.07 1.59
CA GLY A 130 -8.85 -39.00 0.71
C GLY A 130 -10.38 -38.87 0.78
N VAL A 131 -10.89 -37.64 0.92
CA VAL A 131 -12.34 -37.36 1.05
C VAL A 131 -12.81 -36.35 0.00
N ASP A 132 -14.12 -36.24 -0.18
CA ASP A 132 -14.72 -35.23 -1.06
C ASP A 132 -14.64 -33.82 -0.44
N THR A 133 -14.44 -32.80 -1.28
CA THR A 133 -14.36 -31.39 -0.85
C THR A 133 -15.65 -30.89 -0.20
N SER A 134 -16.81 -31.42 -0.56
CA SER A 134 -18.12 -31.07 0.04
C SER A 134 -18.22 -31.44 1.52
N GLY A 135 -17.43 -32.42 1.98
CA GLY A 135 -17.32 -32.79 3.40
C GLY A 135 -16.39 -31.87 4.19
N CYS A 136 -15.70 -30.94 3.53
CA CYS A 136 -14.71 -30.07 4.15
C CYS A 136 -15.19 -28.62 4.23
N ARG A 137 -14.85 -27.91 5.31
CA ARG A 137 -15.10 -26.47 5.43
C ARG A 137 -13.90 -25.73 5.99
N ALA A 138 -13.68 -24.54 5.47
CA ALA A 138 -12.75 -23.57 6.03
C ALA A 138 -13.37 -22.89 7.25
N ILE A 139 -12.59 -22.71 8.31
CA ILE A 139 -12.97 -21.98 9.52
C ILE A 139 -11.72 -21.60 10.32
N ASN A 140 -11.62 -20.34 10.74
CA ASN A 140 -10.55 -19.83 11.60
C ASN A 140 -9.14 -20.28 11.18
N ALA A 141 -8.76 -19.93 9.93
CA ALA A 141 -7.45 -20.26 9.34
C ALA A 141 -7.14 -21.77 9.32
N SER A 142 -8.16 -22.61 9.18
CA SER A 142 -8.04 -24.06 9.11
C SER A 142 -9.10 -24.66 8.21
N VAL A 143 -8.86 -25.87 7.72
CA VAL A 143 -9.89 -26.71 7.10
C VAL A 143 -10.26 -27.82 8.06
N ILE A 144 -11.56 -28.12 8.17
CA ILE A 144 -12.08 -29.23 8.96
C ILE A 144 -12.93 -30.16 8.09
N HIS A 145 -12.82 -31.46 8.32
CA HIS A 145 -13.71 -32.46 7.71
C HIS A 145 -14.88 -32.75 8.65
N GLY A 146 -16.11 -32.43 8.21
CA GLY A 146 -17.30 -32.45 9.05
C GLY A 146 -17.60 -33.82 9.69
N ALA A 147 -17.49 -34.90 8.91
CA ALA A 147 -17.85 -36.23 9.38
C ALA A 147 -16.86 -36.81 10.41
N THR A 148 -15.57 -36.45 10.31
CA THR A 148 -14.51 -37.04 11.18
C THR A 148 -13.98 -36.08 12.23
N GLY A 149 -14.26 -34.78 12.12
CA GLY A 149 -13.67 -33.75 12.98
C GLY A 149 -12.17 -33.46 12.74
N ARG A 150 -11.51 -34.18 11.82
CA ARG A 150 -10.11 -33.92 11.42
C ARG A 150 -9.93 -32.44 11.02
N ARG A 151 -8.78 -31.87 11.40
CA ARG A 151 -8.44 -30.47 11.19
C ARG A 151 -7.00 -30.33 10.69
N LEU A 152 -6.80 -29.46 9.71
CA LEU A 152 -5.48 -29.02 9.25
C LEU A 152 -5.46 -27.48 9.21
N SER A 153 -4.39 -26.88 9.73
CA SER A 153 -4.19 -25.43 9.64
C SER A 153 -3.84 -25.04 8.21
N TYR A 154 -4.07 -23.77 7.84
CA TYR A 154 -3.64 -23.28 6.53
C TYR A 154 -2.12 -23.36 6.35
N ALA A 155 -1.35 -23.20 7.44
CA ALA A 155 0.10 -23.41 7.45
C ALA A 155 0.48 -24.82 6.95
N ALA A 156 -0.19 -25.85 7.48
CA ALA A 156 0.05 -27.25 7.09
C ALA A 156 -0.37 -27.55 5.65
N LEU A 157 -1.32 -26.77 5.11
CA LEU A 157 -1.86 -26.94 3.76
C LEU A 157 -1.14 -26.08 2.71
N ALA A 158 -0.35 -25.09 3.11
CA ALA A 158 0.17 -24.05 2.22
C ALA A 158 0.99 -24.61 1.05
N ASP A 159 1.91 -25.55 1.32
CA ASP A 159 2.73 -26.18 0.28
C ASP A 159 1.87 -26.98 -0.71
N ALA A 160 0.96 -27.83 -0.22
CA ALA A 160 0.08 -28.62 -1.07
C ALA A 160 -0.86 -27.73 -1.90
N ALA A 161 -1.47 -26.70 -1.28
CA ALA A 161 -2.35 -25.76 -1.96
C ALA A 161 -1.60 -24.94 -3.03
N SER A 162 -0.32 -24.61 -2.82
CA SER A 162 0.48 -23.86 -3.80
C SER A 162 0.72 -24.57 -5.13
N LYS A 163 0.52 -25.89 -5.16
CA LYS A 163 0.69 -26.74 -6.35
C LYS A 163 -0.60 -26.93 -7.13
N LEU A 164 -1.73 -26.45 -6.60
CA LEU A 164 -3.02 -26.52 -7.26
C LEU A 164 -3.20 -25.35 -8.24
N PRO A 165 -3.97 -25.54 -9.32
CA PRO A 165 -4.38 -24.42 -10.17
C PRO A 165 -5.27 -23.46 -9.37
N VAL A 166 -5.15 -22.16 -9.65
CA VAL A 166 -6.03 -21.13 -9.09
C VAL A 166 -7.38 -21.19 -9.82
N PRO A 167 -8.52 -21.35 -9.12
CA PRO A 167 -9.83 -21.36 -9.76
C PRO A 167 -10.16 -20.01 -10.43
N ASP A 168 -10.64 -20.06 -11.68
CA ASP A 168 -11.05 -18.84 -12.42
C ASP A 168 -12.36 -18.23 -11.90
N ASN A 169 -13.28 -19.09 -11.46
CA ASN A 169 -14.63 -18.72 -11.01
C ASN A 169 -14.94 -19.31 -9.63
N PRO A 170 -14.19 -18.93 -8.57
CA PRO A 170 -14.46 -19.40 -7.23
C PRO A 170 -15.82 -18.90 -6.74
N ARG A 171 -16.53 -19.74 -5.98
CA ARG A 171 -17.80 -19.36 -5.36
C ARG A 171 -17.52 -18.44 -4.18
N VAL A 172 -17.94 -17.18 -4.29
CA VAL A 172 -17.95 -16.24 -3.17
C VAL A 172 -19.10 -16.55 -2.22
N LYS A 173 -18.98 -16.20 -0.94
CA LYS A 173 -20.06 -16.37 0.06
C LYS A 173 -21.34 -15.62 -0.35
N ASP A 174 -22.51 -16.09 0.06
CA ASP A 174 -23.73 -15.30 -0.12
C ASP A 174 -23.77 -14.14 0.89
N ALA A 175 -24.47 -13.06 0.56
CA ALA A 175 -24.50 -11.86 1.41
C ALA A 175 -25.00 -12.15 2.85
N LYS A 176 -25.91 -13.12 3.00
CA LYS A 176 -26.45 -13.58 4.29
C LYS A 176 -25.43 -14.34 5.14
N ASP A 177 -24.37 -14.89 4.53
CA ASP A 177 -23.36 -15.70 5.19
C ASP A 177 -22.11 -14.87 5.57
N LEU A 178 -22.11 -13.57 5.27
CA LEU A 178 -21.00 -12.67 5.61
C LEU A 178 -20.98 -12.37 7.12
N LEU A 179 -19.80 -12.52 7.72
CA LEU A 179 -19.60 -12.36 9.17
C LEU A 179 -18.81 -11.10 9.54
N LEU A 180 -17.88 -10.67 8.70
CA LEU A 180 -17.05 -9.48 8.86
C LEU A 180 -17.60 -8.30 8.04
N VAL A 181 -17.93 -8.55 6.77
CA VAL A 181 -18.36 -7.49 5.84
C VAL A 181 -19.71 -6.93 6.26
N GLY A 182 -19.78 -5.61 6.43
CA GLY A 182 -20.99 -4.92 6.90
C GLY A 182 -21.14 -4.87 8.43
N ARG A 183 -20.18 -5.42 9.19
CA ARG A 183 -20.17 -5.33 10.66
C ARG A 183 -19.22 -4.22 11.16
N PRO A 184 -19.59 -3.49 12.23
CA PRO A 184 -18.67 -2.57 12.88
C PRO A 184 -17.41 -3.29 13.33
N THR A 185 -16.25 -2.80 12.89
CA THR A 185 -14.96 -3.45 13.15
C THR A 185 -13.92 -2.40 13.50
N ARG A 186 -13.02 -2.72 14.44
CA ARG A 186 -11.89 -1.85 14.77
C ARG A 186 -10.88 -1.83 13.62
N ARG A 187 -10.32 -0.64 13.34
CA ARG A 187 -9.32 -0.48 12.29
C ARG A 187 -8.03 -1.23 12.63
N LEU A 188 -7.50 -1.98 11.65
CA LEU A 188 -6.21 -2.68 11.78
C LEU A 188 -5.04 -1.71 12.02
N ASP A 189 -5.07 -0.57 11.34
CA ASP A 189 -4.07 0.49 11.49
C ASP A 189 -4.42 1.50 12.60
N GLY A 190 -5.61 1.40 13.20
CA GLY A 190 -6.14 2.34 14.18
C GLY A 190 -5.22 2.55 15.39
N PRO A 191 -4.76 1.48 16.07
CA PRO A 191 -3.85 1.63 17.22
C PRO A 191 -2.58 2.41 16.90
N ARG A 192 -2.00 2.23 15.70
CA ARG A 192 -0.81 2.98 15.27
C ARG A 192 -1.11 4.45 15.03
N ILE A 193 -2.28 4.76 14.46
CA ILE A 193 -2.70 6.14 14.21
C ILE A 193 -2.91 6.89 15.53
N VAL A 194 -3.74 6.35 16.43
CA VAL A 194 -4.11 7.05 17.68
C VAL A 194 -2.98 7.16 18.69
N THR A 195 -1.90 6.39 18.52
CA THR A 195 -0.69 6.46 19.36
C THR A 195 0.46 7.24 18.72
N GLY A 196 0.26 7.83 17.54
CA GLY A 196 1.34 8.55 16.82
C GLY A 196 2.46 7.66 16.29
N ARG A 197 2.22 6.35 16.16
CA ARG A 197 3.19 5.34 15.65
C ARG A 197 2.97 5.00 14.17
N ALA A 198 1.95 5.56 13.53
CA ALA A 198 1.76 5.48 12.09
C ALA A 198 2.85 6.30 11.40
N VAL A 199 3.46 5.73 10.36
CA VAL A 199 4.49 6.41 9.56
C VAL A 199 3.85 6.83 8.24
N TYR A 200 3.84 8.12 7.99
CA TYR A 200 3.37 8.74 6.76
C TYR A 200 4.56 9.14 5.87
N GLY A 201 4.27 9.47 4.61
CA GLY A 201 5.32 9.90 3.68
C GLY A 201 6.16 11.06 4.23
N LEU A 202 5.51 12.00 4.92
CA LEU A 202 6.16 13.16 5.54
C LEU A 202 7.09 12.80 6.71
N ASP A 203 6.94 11.63 7.33
CA ASP A 203 7.76 11.19 8.46
C ASP A 203 9.08 10.54 8.02
N THR A 204 9.21 10.25 6.72
CA THR A 204 10.41 9.62 6.17
C THR A 204 11.62 10.52 6.36
N ARG A 205 12.72 9.96 6.88
CA ARG A 205 14.01 10.63 7.03
C ARG A 205 15.09 9.70 6.47
N VAL A 206 16.02 10.25 5.70
CA VAL A 206 17.22 9.53 5.22
C VAL A 206 18.49 10.26 5.63
N PRO A 207 19.62 9.58 5.85
CA PRO A 207 20.89 10.24 6.15
C PRO A 207 21.24 11.29 5.09
N GLY A 208 21.56 12.51 5.53
CA GLY A 208 21.89 13.62 4.64
C GLY A 208 20.71 14.20 3.85
N MET A 209 19.45 13.84 4.17
CA MET A 209 18.27 14.38 3.48
C MET A 209 18.27 15.91 3.45
N ARG A 210 18.03 16.48 2.27
CA ARG A 210 17.77 17.92 2.07
C ARG A 210 16.28 18.16 1.85
N GLN A 211 15.82 19.35 2.17
CA GLN A 211 14.44 19.78 1.97
C GLN A 211 14.36 20.63 0.71
N ALA A 212 13.32 20.41 -0.10
CA ALA A 212 13.09 21.18 -1.31
C ALA A 212 11.70 21.81 -1.29
N VAL A 213 11.63 23.10 -1.60
CA VAL A 213 10.38 23.84 -1.78
C VAL A 213 10.36 24.41 -3.19
N VAL A 214 9.26 24.20 -3.91
CA VAL A 214 9.09 24.69 -5.28
C VAL A 214 8.24 25.96 -5.30
N ALA A 215 8.81 27.08 -5.75
CA ALA A 215 8.06 28.23 -6.22
C ALA A 215 7.36 27.86 -7.53
N ARG A 216 6.04 28.01 -7.60
CA ARG A 216 5.21 27.65 -8.76
C ARG A 216 4.57 28.90 -9.36
N PRO A 217 4.24 28.88 -10.66
CA PRO A 217 3.43 29.93 -11.26
C PRO A 217 2.13 30.12 -10.47
N PRO A 218 1.69 31.37 -10.25
CA PRO A 218 0.46 31.65 -9.50
C PRO A 218 -0.80 31.20 -10.27
N VAL A 219 -0.72 31.14 -11.60
CA VAL A 219 -1.82 30.73 -12.47
C VAL A 219 -1.57 29.34 -13.04
N LEU A 220 -2.59 28.48 -13.00
CA LEU A 220 -2.54 27.14 -13.56
C LEU A 220 -2.20 27.20 -15.05
N GLY A 221 -1.28 26.36 -15.51
CA GLY A 221 -0.80 26.38 -16.89
C GLY A 221 0.20 27.50 -17.20
N GLY A 222 0.59 28.28 -16.18
CA GLY A 222 1.67 29.25 -16.29
C GLY A 222 3.06 28.60 -16.38
N SER A 223 4.06 29.41 -16.73
CA SER A 223 5.44 28.97 -16.95
C SER A 223 6.45 30.03 -16.48
N VAL A 224 7.69 29.59 -16.25
CA VAL A 224 8.82 30.49 -15.93
C VAL A 224 9.22 31.25 -17.19
N VAL A 225 9.32 32.58 -17.11
CA VAL A 225 9.91 33.42 -18.16
C VAL A 225 11.39 33.70 -17.84
N ARG A 226 11.63 34.24 -16.64
CA ARG A 226 12.96 34.53 -16.11
C ARG A 226 12.96 34.40 -14.59
N TRP A 227 14.14 34.15 -14.03
CA TRP A 227 14.32 34.09 -12.58
C TRP A 227 15.74 34.48 -12.18
N ASP A 228 15.87 35.02 -10.97
CA ASP A 228 17.13 35.30 -10.30
C ASP A 228 17.10 34.70 -8.89
N ALA A 229 18.13 33.92 -8.57
CA ALA A 229 18.29 33.22 -7.30
C ALA A 229 19.34 33.84 -6.38
N THR A 230 19.90 35.00 -6.71
CA THR A 230 20.97 35.65 -5.95
C THR A 230 20.59 35.84 -4.48
N ARG A 231 19.40 36.41 -4.23
CA ARG A 231 18.89 36.60 -2.85
C ARG A 231 18.56 35.27 -2.17
N ALA A 232 18.01 34.31 -2.91
CA ALA A 232 17.71 32.98 -2.38
C ALA A 232 18.97 32.23 -1.94
N ARG A 233 20.05 32.28 -2.74
CA ARG A 233 21.35 31.67 -2.42
C ARG A 233 22.07 32.35 -1.26
N ALA A 234 21.75 33.60 -0.96
CA ALA A 234 22.28 34.32 0.20
C ALA A 234 21.61 33.91 1.53
N VAL A 235 20.46 33.20 1.49
CA VAL A 235 19.79 32.70 2.70
C VAL A 235 20.62 31.56 3.33
N PRO A 236 21.04 31.68 4.61
CA PRO A 236 21.76 30.61 5.29
C PRO A 236 21.01 29.27 5.26
N GLY A 237 21.72 28.21 4.92
CA GLY A 237 21.15 26.86 4.79
C GLY A 237 20.60 26.52 3.40
N VAL A 238 20.44 27.50 2.50
CA VAL A 238 20.16 27.21 1.09
C VAL A 238 21.40 26.62 0.44
N ARG A 239 21.21 25.48 -0.24
CA ARG A 239 22.28 24.70 -0.88
C ARG A 239 22.25 24.80 -2.38
N ASP A 240 21.05 24.80 -2.97
CA ASP A 240 20.91 24.98 -4.40
C ASP A 240 19.55 25.57 -4.79
N VAL A 241 19.51 26.12 -6.00
CA VAL A 241 18.29 26.62 -6.64
C VAL A 241 18.30 26.20 -8.10
N VAL A 242 17.32 25.37 -8.48
CA VAL A 242 17.23 24.77 -9.81
C VAL A 242 15.85 24.92 -10.41
N GLN A 243 15.79 25.19 -11.71
CA GLN A 243 14.53 25.17 -12.44
C GLN A 243 14.07 23.72 -12.69
N VAL A 244 12.80 23.45 -12.41
CA VAL A 244 12.12 22.17 -12.67
C VAL A 244 10.90 22.42 -13.57
N PRO A 245 10.30 21.38 -14.20
CA PRO A 245 9.16 21.59 -15.10
C PRO A 245 7.97 22.33 -14.49
N SER A 246 7.82 22.28 -13.17
CA SER A 246 6.72 22.92 -12.44
C SER A 246 7.08 24.26 -11.77
N GLY A 247 8.30 24.78 -11.96
CA GLY A 247 8.73 26.06 -11.36
C GLY A 247 10.20 26.08 -10.93
N ILE A 248 10.53 26.78 -9.84
CA ILE A 248 11.90 26.90 -9.32
C ILE A 248 11.98 26.20 -7.96
N ALA A 249 12.81 25.17 -7.85
CA ALA A 249 13.05 24.42 -6.62
C ALA A 249 14.22 25.02 -5.84
N VAL A 250 13.97 25.36 -4.57
CA VAL A 250 15.00 25.76 -3.60
C VAL A 250 15.28 24.57 -2.70
N VAL A 251 16.53 24.10 -2.71
CA VAL A 251 17.02 22.97 -1.91
C VAL A 251 17.84 23.52 -0.75
N ALA A 252 17.52 23.12 0.47
CA ALA A 252 18.16 23.60 1.69
C ALA A 252 18.34 22.48 2.73
N ASP A 253 19.10 22.77 3.78
CA ASP A 253 19.36 21.84 4.88
C ASP A 253 18.11 21.50 5.69
N ASP A 254 17.17 22.44 5.78
CA ASP A 254 15.92 22.29 6.49
C ASP A 254 14.76 23.02 5.79
N THR A 255 13.54 22.75 6.25
CA THR A 255 12.32 23.27 5.64
C THR A 255 12.22 24.80 5.77
N TRP A 256 12.74 25.37 6.86
CA TRP A 256 12.66 26.80 7.10
C TRP A 256 13.55 27.58 6.12
N ALA A 257 14.80 27.17 5.97
CA ALA A 257 15.73 27.75 5.01
C ALA A 257 15.20 27.60 3.56
N ALA A 258 14.59 26.45 3.21
CA ALA A 258 14.00 26.25 1.89
C ALA A 258 12.81 27.21 1.63
N LEU A 259 11.96 27.44 2.63
CA LEU A 259 10.84 28.39 2.55
C LEU A 259 11.34 29.84 2.41
N GLN A 260 12.29 30.26 3.25
CA GLN A 260 12.89 31.59 3.20
C GLN A 260 13.60 31.83 1.86
N GLY A 261 14.35 30.85 1.37
CA GLY A 261 15.00 30.91 0.07
C GLY A 261 13.99 31.01 -1.07
N ARG A 262 12.89 30.25 -1.03
CA ARG A 262 11.79 30.36 -2.01
C ARG A 262 11.21 31.79 -2.02
N ASP A 263 10.93 32.34 -0.85
CA ASP A 263 10.29 33.66 -0.72
C ASP A 263 11.23 34.81 -1.16
N ALA A 264 12.55 34.57 -1.14
CA ALA A 264 13.55 35.51 -1.62
C ALA A 264 13.79 35.46 -3.15
N LEU A 265 13.25 34.46 -3.86
CA LEU A 265 13.40 34.36 -5.31
C LEU A 265 12.77 35.57 -6.02
N ASP A 266 13.44 36.06 -7.06
CA ASP A 266 12.81 36.93 -8.04
C ASP A 266 12.43 36.07 -9.26
N VAL A 267 11.14 35.95 -9.55
CA VAL A 267 10.65 35.15 -10.68
C VAL A 267 9.59 35.93 -11.42
N THR A 268 9.77 36.01 -12.75
CA THR A 268 8.73 36.49 -13.66
C THR A 268 8.05 35.29 -14.29
N TRP A 269 6.73 35.22 -14.10
CA TRP A 269 5.87 34.17 -14.64
C TRP A 269 5.16 34.66 -15.89
N ASN A 270 4.92 33.74 -16.81
CA ASN A 270 3.87 33.86 -17.80
C ASN A 270 2.65 33.10 -17.27
N ASP A 271 1.55 33.80 -17.03
CA ASP A 271 0.33 33.22 -16.45
C ASP A 271 -0.43 32.31 -17.42
N GLY A 272 -0.05 32.30 -18.70
CA GLY A 272 -0.53 31.33 -19.68
C GLY A 272 -2.03 31.48 -20.02
N PRO A 273 -2.68 30.41 -20.48
CA PRO A 273 -4.06 30.45 -20.99
C PRO A 273 -5.12 30.88 -19.97
N HIS A 274 -4.79 30.85 -18.68
CA HIS A 274 -5.72 31.14 -17.59
C HIS A 274 -5.45 32.49 -16.90
N ALA A 275 -4.61 33.35 -17.49
CA ALA A 275 -4.27 34.67 -16.93
C ALA A 275 -5.49 35.55 -16.62
N GLY A 276 -6.57 35.42 -17.41
CA GLY A 276 -7.81 36.16 -17.22
C GLY A 276 -8.81 35.52 -16.24
N PHE A 277 -8.44 34.46 -15.52
CA PHE A 277 -9.35 33.80 -14.58
C PHE A 277 -9.60 34.68 -13.34
N ASP A 278 -10.87 35.00 -13.08
CA ASP A 278 -11.30 35.78 -11.93
C ASP A 278 -12.19 34.93 -11.01
N SER A 279 -11.72 34.70 -9.78
CA SER A 279 -12.44 33.91 -8.78
C SER A 279 -13.73 34.56 -8.28
N VAL A 280 -13.81 35.90 -8.27
CA VAL A 280 -15.01 36.66 -7.87
C VAL A 280 -16.07 36.54 -8.97
N ALA A 281 -15.69 36.78 -10.23
CA ALA A 281 -16.59 36.61 -11.36
C ALA A 281 -17.08 35.17 -11.50
N PHE A 282 -16.19 34.19 -11.32
CA PHE A 282 -16.55 32.78 -11.36
C PHE A 282 -17.52 32.40 -10.24
N ARG A 283 -17.29 32.86 -9.01
CA ARG A 283 -18.22 32.65 -7.88
C ARG A 283 -19.60 33.24 -8.14
N ARG A 284 -19.68 34.46 -8.69
CA ARG A 284 -20.95 35.08 -9.08
C ARG A 284 -21.69 34.23 -10.12
N ARG A 285 -20.98 33.76 -11.15
CA ARG A 285 -21.55 32.87 -12.18
C ARG A 285 -22.08 31.56 -11.59
N LEU A 286 -21.37 30.96 -10.64
CA LEU A 286 -21.83 29.76 -9.94
C LEU A 286 -23.11 30.02 -9.13
N ALA A 287 -23.17 31.16 -8.43
CA ALA A 287 -24.35 31.54 -7.65
C ALA A 287 -25.57 31.78 -8.55
N GLU A 288 -25.39 32.47 -9.69
CA GLU A 288 -26.45 32.68 -10.69
C GLU A 288 -26.93 31.35 -11.29
N ALA A 289 -26.01 30.45 -11.65
CA ALA A 289 -26.34 29.15 -12.22
C ALA A 289 -27.12 28.26 -11.23
N ALA A 290 -26.85 28.37 -9.93
CA ALA A 290 -27.56 27.63 -8.89
C ALA A 290 -29.03 28.05 -8.71
N GLN A 291 -29.42 29.24 -9.19
CA GLN A 291 -30.82 29.69 -9.20
C GLN A 291 -31.62 29.18 -10.40
N GLY A 292 -30.93 28.66 -11.42
CA GLY A 292 -31.56 28.08 -12.61
C GLY A 292 -32.05 26.64 -12.40
N PRO A 293 -32.86 26.11 -13.33
CA PRO A 293 -33.26 24.71 -13.28
C PRO A 293 -32.03 23.79 -13.34
N GLY A 294 -31.90 22.91 -12.35
CA GLY A 294 -30.85 21.90 -12.30
C GLY A 294 -31.01 20.83 -13.37
N ARG A 295 -29.91 20.16 -13.72
CA ARG A 295 -29.96 18.98 -14.59
C ARG A 295 -30.36 17.77 -13.75
N LEU A 296 -31.55 17.21 -14.01
CA LEU A 296 -32.03 16.00 -13.35
C LEU A 296 -31.02 14.86 -13.60
N SER A 297 -30.36 14.38 -12.54
CA SER A 297 -29.33 13.34 -12.67
C SER A 297 -29.89 11.94 -12.43
N ARG A 298 -30.91 11.82 -11.57
CA ARG A 298 -31.60 10.57 -11.28
C ARG A 298 -33.02 10.86 -10.76
N ARG A 299 -34.02 10.12 -11.22
CA ARG A 299 -35.36 10.13 -10.61
C ARG A 299 -35.55 8.84 -9.80
N GLU A 300 -35.70 8.94 -8.48
CA GLU A 300 -36.07 7.83 -7.61
C GLU A 300 -37.48 8.06 -7.06
N GLY A 301 -38.45 7.26 -7.50
CA GLY A 301 -39.85 7.40 -7.11
C GLY A 301 -40.46 8.76 -7.49
N ALA A 302 -41.29 9.32 -6.62
CA ALA A 302 -41.91 10.65 -6.79
C ALA A 302 -41.02 11.83 -6.33
N GLY A 303 -39.80 11.57 -5.88
CA GLY A 303 -38.83 12.61 -5.50
C GLY A 303 -37.90 12.96 -6.67
N LEU A 304 -37.57 14.25 -6.81
CA LEU A 304 -36.57 14.75 -7.76
C LEU A 304 -35.27 15.04 -7.02
N ALA A 305 -34.15 14.46 -7.48
CA ALA A 305 -32.79 14.73 -7.01
C ALA A 305 -31.84 15.00 -8.19
#